data_AF-A0A3N5QY76-F1
#
_entry.id   AF-A0A3N5QY76-F1
#
_cell.length_a   1.000
_cell.length_b   1.000
_cell.length_c   1.000
_cell.angle_alpha   90.00
_cell.angle_beta   90.00
_cell.angle_gamma   90.00
#
_symmetry.space_group_name_H-M   'P 1'
#
loop_
_entity.id
_entity.type
_entity.pdbx_description
1 polymer ?
#
loop_
_entity_poly.entity_id
_entity_poly.type
_entity_poly.pdbx_seq_one_letter_code
_entity_poly.pdbx_strand_id
1 'polypeptide(L)'
;MGDSLGTEQFDVVFLNLVLHHLRFDLIRAIQTMGEHLRTGGILVAFEPNFYSPFSLVAHMLHERSANEGFLSPHRAAAALSSAGFSNIKTGYFWRDRPWAKNPILASSIWIIAQKSGK
;
A
#
# COMPACT_ATOMS: atom_id res chain seq x y z
N MET A 1 -5.53 15.88 -35.30
CA MET A 1 -6.36 15.12 -34.35
C MET A 1 -5.53 13.92 -33.94
N GLY A 2 -4.76 14.04 -32.86
CA GLY A 2 -3.99 12.93 -32.31
C GLY A 2 -4.83 12.30 -31.21
N ASP A 3 -5.16 11.02 -31.36
CA ASP A 3 -5.80 10.26 -30.31
C ASP A 3 -4.86 10.23 -29.10
N SER A 4 -5.17 11.02 -28.07
CA SER A 4 -4.59 10.82 -26.75
C SER A 4 -5.12 9.48 -26.26
N LEU A 5 -4.36 8.40 -26.45
CA LEU A 5 -4.53 7.19 -25.66
C LEU A 5 -4.53 7.66 -24.21
N GLY A 6 -5.70 7.62 -23.56
CA GLY A 6 -5.87 8.10 -22.20
C GLY A 6 -4.79 7.48 -21.32
N THR A 7 -4.17 8.29 -20.46
CA THR A 7 -3.09 7.84 -19.56
C THR A 7 -3.52 6.68 -18.67
N GLU A 8 -4.83 6.49 -18.50
CA GLU A 8 -5.53 5.41 -17.80
C GLU A 8 -5.48 4.07 -18.55
N GLN A 9 -4.41 3.31 -18.32
CA GLN A 9 -4.13 2.06 -19.03
C GLN A 9 -4.45 0.81 -18.20
N PHE A 10 -4.46 0.92 -16.87
CA PHE A 10 -4.56 -0.24 -15.97
C PHE A 10 -5.90 -0.30 -15.25
N ASP A 11 -6.46 -1.49 -15.13
CA ASP A 11 -7.62 -1.75 -14.26
C ASP A 11 -7.18 -2.02 -12.80
N VAL A 12 -5.98 -2.58 -12.62
CA VAL A 12 -5.41 -2.93 -11.32
C VAL A 12 -3.92 -2.59 -11.28
N VAL A 13 -3.48 -1.97 -10.19
CA VAL A 13 -2.07 -1.82 -9.81
C VAL A 13 -1.82 -2.65 -8.57
N PHE A 14 -0.86 -3.59 -8.65
CA PHE A 14 -0.49 -4.46 -7.54
C PHE A 14 0.93 -4.14 -7.06
N LEU A 15 1.09 -3.98 -5.75
CA LEU A 15 2.35 -3.64 -5.10
C LEU A 15 2.64 -4.65 -3.99
N ASN A 16 3.86 -5.15 -3.93
CA ASN A 16 4.28 -6.05 -2.87
C ASN A 16 5.60 -5.56 -2.30
N LEU A 17 5.59 -5.16 -1.02
CA LEU A 17 6.75 -4.64 -0.30
C LEU A 17 7.35 -3.40 -1.00
N VAL A 18 6.51 -2.44 -1.42
CA VAL A 18 6.97 -1.26 -2.18
C VAL A 18 6.73 0.02 -1.40
N LEU A 19 5.53 0.22 -0.85
CA LEU A 19 5.10 1.50 -0.31
C LEU A 19 5.95 1.94 0.89
N HIS A 20 6.44 0.99 1.70
CA HIS A 20 7.31 1.31 2.84
C HIS A 20 8.70 1.84 2.42
N HIS A 21 9.15 1.61 1.18
CA HIS A 21 10.38 2.22 0.63
C HIS A 21 10.16 3.64 0.10
N LEU A 22 8.93 4.15 0.08
CA LEU A 22 8.58 5.46 -0.47
C LEU A 22 8.35 6.48 0.65
N ARG A 23 9.07 6.40 1.76
CA ARG A 23 8.78 7.17 2.99
C ARG A 23 8.54 8.66 2.74
N PHE A 24 9.36 9.29 1.91
CA PHE A 24 9.32 10.74 1.68
C PHE A 24 8.38 11.15 0.54
N ASP A 25 8.22 10.32 -0.49
CA ASP A 25 7.45 10.62 -1.71
C ASP A 25 6.17 9.79 -1.84
N LEU A 26 5.71 9.14 -0.77
CA LEU A 26 4.61 8.17 -0.80
C LEU A 26 3.37 8.69 -1.54
N ILE A 27 2.92 9.90 -1.20
CA ILE A 27 1.70 10.49 -1.81
C ILE A 27 1.92 10.73 -3.30
N ARG A 28 3.06 11.33 -3.67
CA ARG A 28 3.38 11.64 -5.07
C ARG A 28 3.48 10.37 -5.90
N ALA A 29 4.14 9.33 -5.38
CA ALA A 29 4.24 8.04 -6.06
C ALA A 29 2.86 7.40 -6.26
N ILE A 30 2.00 7.44 -5.23
CA ILE A 30 0.61 6.95 -5.33
C ILE A 30 -0.18 7.75 -6.37
N GLN A 31 -0.02 9.08 -6.43
CA GLN A 31 -0.66 9.92 -7.44
C GLN A 31 -0.21 9.54 -8.86
N THR A 32 1.08 9.38 -9.10
CA THR A 32 1.61 8.93 -10.40
C THR A 32 1.06 7.55 -10.78
N MET A 33 0.97 6.61 -9.84
CA MET A 33 0.31 5.32 -10.10
C MET A 33 -1.19 5.50 -10.41
N GLY A 34 -1.86 6.41 -9.72
CA GLY A 34 -3.27 6.76 -9.95
C GLY A 34 -3.54 7.39 -11.32
N GLU A 35 -2.60 8.15 -11.88
CA GLU A 35 -2.71 8.73 -13.24
C GLU A 35 -2.82 7.65 -14.33
N HIS A 36 -2.20 6.49 -14.08
CA HIS A 36 -2.19 5.35 -14.98
C HIS A 36 -3.31 4.34 -14.71
N LEU A 37 -3.94 4.41 -13.55
CA LEU A 37 -5.07 3.57 -13.17
C LEU A 37 -6.36 4.18 -13.73
N ARG A 38 -7.24 3.35 -14.31
CA ARG A 38 -8.56 3.79 -14.77
C ARG A 38 -9.41 4.30 -13.63
N THR A 39 -10.33 5.22 -13.92
CA THR A 39 -11.38 5.60 -12.98
C THR A 39 -12.11 4.35 -12.47
N GLY A 40 -12.21 4.20 -11.14
CA GLY A 40 -12.77 3.00 -10.51
C GLY A 40 -11.84 1.79 -10.47
N GLY A 41 -10.63 1.88 -11.04
CA GLY A 41 -9.59 0.86 -10.96
C GLY A 41 -9.06 0.69 -9.54
N ILE A 42 -8.40 -0.44 -9.29
CA ILE A 42 -8.03 -0.87 -7.94
C ILE A 42 -6.51 -0.83 -7.74
N LEU A 43 -6.08 -0.26 -6.63
CA LEU A 43 -4.72 -0.44 -6.12
C LEU A 43 -4.76 -1.46 -4.98
N VAL A 44 -3.91 -2.48 -5.08
CA VAL A 44 -3.72 -3.50 -4.04
C VAL A 44 -2.26 -3.44 -3.60
N ALA A 45 -2.02 -3.39 -2.30
CA ALA A 45 -0.66 -3.40 -1.75
C ALA A 45 -0.53 -4.34 -0.55
N PHE A 46 0.56 -5.10 -0.51
CA PHE A 46 0.95 -5.93 0.63
C PHE A 46 2.25 -5.40 1.23
N GLU A 47 2.25 -5.16 2.53
CA GLU A 47 3.35 -4.46 3.21
C GLU A 47 3.73 -5.15 4.52
N PRO A 48 4.97 -4.95 5.02
CA PRO A 48 5.36 -5.46 6.33
C PRO A 48 4.47 -4.89 7.44
N ASN A 49 4.08 -5.73 8.39
CA ASN A 49 3.39 -5.25 9.58
C ASN A 49 4.41 -4.83 10.65
N PHE A 50 4.73 -3.55 10.70
CA PHE A 50 5.68 -3.02 11.67
C PHE A 50 5.22 -3.06 13.13
N TYR A 51 3.94 -3.37 13.40
CA TYR A 51 3.46 -3.64 14.77
C TYR A 51 3.83 -5.04 15.26
N SER A 52 4.25 -5.94 14.37
CA SER A 52 4.72 -7.25 14.78
C SER A 52 6.15 -7.19 15.28
N PRO A 53 6.44 -7.69 16.51
CA PRO A 53 7.81 -7.79 16.99
C PRO A 53 8.71 -8.59 16.05
N PHE A 54 8.18 -9.63 15.41
CA PHE A 54 8.92 -10.45 14.45
C PHE A 54 9.27 -9.66 13.19
N SER A 55 8.31 -8.97 12.60
CA SER A 55 8.54 -8.14 11.40
C SER A 55 9.43 -6.94 11.72
N LEU A 56 9.31 -6.36 12.92
CA LEU A 56 10.17 -5.28 13.39
C LEU A 56 11.63 -5.74 13.54
N VAL A 57 11.85 -6.89 14.19
CA VAL A 57 13.19 -7.48 14.32
C VAL A 57 13.77 -7.82 12.95
N ALA A 58 12.99 -8.45 12.08
CA ALA A 58 13.43 -8.73 10.69
C ALA A 58 13.82 -7.43 9.96
N HIS A 59 13.04 -6.36 10.14
CA HIS A 59 13.35 -5.05 9.57
C HIS A 59 14.58 -4.35 10.22
N MET A 60 14.97 -4.70 11.44
CA MET A 60 16.20 -4.15 12.03
C MET A 60 17.46 -4.92 11.64
N LEU A 61 17.32 -6.19 11.22
CA LEU A 61 18.45 -7.07 10.93
C LEU A 61 18.87 -7.08 9.45
N HIS A 62 17.99 -6.71 8.52
CA HIS A 62 18.35 -6.55 7.11
C HIS A 62 19.04 -5.21 6.81
N GLU A 63 19.80 -5.14 5.72
CA GLU A 63 20.34 -3.88 5.20
C GLU A 63 19.20 -2.93 4.83
N ARG A 64 19.25 -1.70 5.36
CA ARG A 64 18.17 -0.71 5.22
C ARG A 64 18.54 0.36 4.22
N SER A 65 17.62 0.67 3.32
CA SER A 65 17.67 1.92 2.56
C SER A 65 17.26 3.11 3.42
N ALA A 66 17.88 4.28 3.20
CA ALA A 66 17.46 5.53 3.86
C ALA A 66 16.00 5.93 3.51
N ASN A 67 15.46 5.40 2.42
CA ASN A 67 14.10 5.66 1.96
C ASN A 67 13.05 4.77 2.64
N GLU A 68 13.47 3.76 3.40
CA GLU A 68 12.56 2.91 4.16
C GLU A 68 11.95 3.66 5.35
N GLY A 69 10.67 3.38 5.60
CA GLY A 69 9.96 3.93 6.73
C GLY A 69 8.83 3.03 7.21
N PHE A 70 8.48 3.24 8.47
CA PHE A 70 7.32 2.62 9.08
C PHE A 70 6.03 3.03 8.33
N LEU A 71 5.34 2.04 7.76
CA LEU A 71 4.06 2.22 7.09
C LEU A 71 2.97 1.50 7.88
N SER A 72 2.23 2.26 8.68
CA SER A 72 1.03 1.74 9.35
C SER A 72 -0.18 1.74 8.40
N PRO A 73 -1.20 0.90 8.66
CA PRO A 73 -2.46 0.94 7.92
C PRO A 73 -3.10 2.33 7.89
N HIS A 74 -3.05 3.06 9.01
CA HIS A 74 -3.55 4.44 9.09
C HIS A 74 -2.77 5.39 8.18
N ARG A 75 -1.43 5.32 8.19
CA ARG A 75 -0.58 6.16 7.33
C ARG A 75 -0.79 5.83 5.86
N ALA A 76 -0.90 4.55 5.51
CA ALA A 76 -1.20 4.12 4.14
C ALA A 76 -2.57 4.63 3.68
N ALA A 77 -3.61 4.48 4.51
CA ALA A 77 -4.95 4.94 4.19
C ALA A 77 -5.02 6.47 4.03
N ALA A 78 -4.35 7.22 4.91
CA ALA A 78 -4.27 8.67 4.80
C ALA A 78 -3.56 9.10 3.50
N ALA A 79 -2.45 8.46 3.15
CA ALA A 79 -1.71 8.77 1.91
C ALA A 79 -2.53 8.46 0.65
N LEU A 80 -3.24 7.33 0.62
CA LEU A 80 -4.14 6.94 -0.47
C LEU A 80 -5.32 7.93 -0.62
N SER A 81 -5.93 8.33 0.50
CA SER A 81 -7.01 9.32 0.51
C SER A 81 -6.52 10.66 -0.05
N SER A 82 -5.38 11.16 0.41
CA SER A 82 -4.74 12.38 -0.11
C SER A 82 -4.35 12.29 -1.58
N ALA A 83 -4.14 11.09 -2.11
CA ALA A 83 -3.84 10.85 -3.51
C ALA A 83 -5.09 10.67 -4.39
N GLY A 84 -6.30 10.85 -3.84
CA GLY A 84 -7.56 10.77 -4.59
C GLY A 84 -8.17 9.36 -4.67
N PHE A 85 -7.75 8.43 -3.81
CA PHE A 85 -8.39 7.12 -3.70
C PHE A 85 -9.54 7.12 -2.69
N SER A 86 -10.52 6.27 -2.92
CA SER A 86 -11.69 6.02 -2.08
C SER A 86 -11.86 4.52 -1.80
N ASN A 87 -12.89 4.15 -1.02
CA ASN A 87 -13.17 2.77 -0.63
C ASN A 87 -11.95 2.02 -0.04
N ILE A 88 -11.13 2.75 0.72
CA ILE A 88 -9.86 2.25 1.24
C ILE A 88 -10.13 1.25 2.36
N LYS A 89 -9.65 0.03 2.17
CA LYS A 89 -9.71 -1.05 3.15
C LYS A 89 -8.30 -1.48 3.49
N THR A 90 -8.07 -1.77 4.76
CA THR A 90 -6.83 -2.36 5.24
C THR A 90 -7.13 -3.53 6.15
N GLY A 91 -6.19 -4.46 6.22
CA GLY A 91 -6.26 -5.57 7.15
C GLY A 91 -4.93 -6.28 7.26
N TYR A 92 -4.96 -7.47 7.86
CA TYR A 92 -3.78 -8.22 8.21
C TYR A 92 -3.85 -9.62 7.60
N PHE A 93 -2.70 -10.13 7.16
CA PHE A 93 -2.55 -11.55 6.87
C PHE A 93 -2.30 -12.31 8.17
N TRP A 94 -3.30 -13.06 8.60
CA TRP A 94 -3.20 -13.92 9.76
C TRP A 94 -2.45 -15.19 9.41
N ARG A 95 -1.59 -15.66 10.31
CA ARG A 95 -1.12 -17.05 10.25
C ARG A 95 -2.31 -17.99 10.44
N ASP A 96 -2.26 -19.16 9.84
CA ASP A 96 -3.32 -20.18 9.91
C ASP A 96 -3.40 -20.84 11.29
N ARG A 97 -3.76 -20.03 12.29
CA ARG A 97 -3.94 -20.39 13.69
C ARG A 97 -5.10 -19.51 14.21
N PRO A 98 -6.32 -20.05 14.31
CA PRO A 98 -7.52 -19.28 14.66
C PRO A 98 -7.41 -18.51 16.00
N TRP A 99 -6.68 -19.07 16.97
CA TRP A 99 -6.43 -18.46 18.29
C TRP A 99 -5.38 -17.34 18.27
N ALA A 100 -4.70 -17.13 17.15
CA ALA A 100 -3.61 -16.17 16.98
C ALA A 100 -3.96 -15.03 16.00
N LYS A 101 -5.26 -14.78 15.73
CA LYS A 101 -5.74 -13.62 14.97
C LYS A 101 -5.61 -12.32 15.78
N ASN A 102 -4.36 -11.92 16.02
CA ASN A 102 -3.98 -10.70 16.72
C ASN A 102 -3.11 -9.85 15.80
N PRO A 103 -3.41 -8.54 15.58
CA PRO A 103 -2.62 -7.64 14.74
C PRO A 103 -1.11 -7.69 15.00
N ILE A 104 -0.68 -7.91 16.25
CA ILE A 104 0.73 -8.00 16.64
C ILE A 104 1.40 -9.28 16.08
N LEU A 105 0.62 -10.34 15.86
CA LEU A 105 1.12 -11.63 15.39
C LEU A 105 1.05 -11.79 13.87
N ALA A 106 0.39 -10.87 13.16
CA ALA A 106 0.40 -10.84 11.70
C ALA A 106 1.74 -10.37 11.17
N SER A 107 2.31 -11.04 10.17
CA SER A 107 3.59 -10.64 9.58
C SER A 107 3.46 -9.47 8.60
N SER A 108 2.27 -9.35 7.99
CA SER A 108 2.04 -8.46 6.85
C SER A 108 0.64 -7.85 6.92
N ILE A 109 0.50 -6.66 6.35
CA ILE A 109 -0.77 -5.98 6.13
C ILE A 109 -1.14 -6.06 4.64
N TRP A 110 -2.43 -6.03 4.36
CA TRP A 110 -2.95 -5.80 3.02
C TRP A 110 -3.73 -4.48 2.99
N ILE A 111 -3.69 -3.83 1.83
CA ILE A 111 -4.34 -2.56 1.55
C ILE A 111 -5.03 -2.72 0.19
N ILE A 112 -6.28 -2.30 0.10
CA ILE A 112 -7.05 -2.24 -1.14
C ILE A 112 -7.69 -0.85 -1.20
N ALA A 113 -7.55 -0.17 -2.33
CA ALA A 113 -8.12 1.15 -2.55
C ALA A 113 -8.61 1.28 -3.98
N GLN A 114 -9.62 2.12 -4.20
CA GLN A 114 -10.20 2.36 -5.51
C GLN A 114 -9.88 3.78 -5.96
N LYS A 115 -9.47 3.98 -7.21
CA LYS A 115 -9.34 5.33 -7.77
C LYS A 115 -10.71 5.98 -7.82
N SER A 116 -10.86 7.14 -7.19
CA SER A 116 -12.12 7.89 -7.24
C SER A 116 -12.39 8.37 -8.67
N GLY A 117 -13.66 8.38 -9.07
CA GLY A 117 -14.05 9.15 -10.25
C GLY A 117 -13.86 10.63 -9.99
N LYS A 118 -13.44 11.37 -11.01
CA LYS A 118 -13.57 12.83 -11.00
C LYS A 118 -15.03 13.22 -10.86
#